data_AF-A0A955PQ85-F1
#
_entry.id   AF-A0A955PQ85-F1
#
_cell.length_a   1.000
_cell.length_b   1.000
_cell.length_c   1.000
_cell.angle_alpha   90.00
_cell.angle_beta   90.00
_cell.angle_gamma   90.00
#
_symmetry.space_group_name_H-M   'P 1'
#
loop_
_entity.id
_entity.type
_entity.pdbx_description
1 polymer ?
#
loop_
_entity_poly.entity_id
_entity_poly.type
_entity_poly.pdbx_seq_one_letter_code
_entity_poly.pdbx_strand_id
1 'polypeptide(L)' 'HPLNERQRNVINRLLDGFEGKMTSSKWATLTKSSPDTALRDINDLIGKGTLVREPGGGRSTSYAITSID' A
#
# COMPACT_ATOMS: atom_id res chain seq x y z
N HIS A 1 -8.30 -1.81 -14.37
CA HIS A 1 -9.04 -2.73 -13.48
C HIS A 1 -9.45 -1.96 -12.22
N PRO A 2 -10.70 -2.09 -11.76
CA PRO A 2 -11.15 -1.43 -10.54
C PRO A 2 -10.34 -1.89 -9.31
N LEU A 3 -10.33 -1.07 -8.26
CA LEU A 3 -9.71 -1.43 -6.98
C LEU A 3 -10.52 -2.52 -6.29
N ASN A 4 -9.83 -3.53 -5.77
CA ASN A 4 -10.46 -4.55 -4.92
C ASN A 4 -10.77 -3.99 -3.51
N GLU A 5 -11.55 -4.72 -2.72
CA GLU A 5 -11.99 -4.28 -1.40
C GLU A 5 -10.82 -4.01 -0.43
N ARG A 6 -9.80 -4.89 -0.42
CA ARG A 6 -8.61 -4.75 0.43
C ARG A 6 -7.82 -3.49 0.08
N GLN A 7 -7.59 -3.27 -1.22
CA GLN A 7 -6.93 -2.08 -1.75
C GLN A 7 -7.67 -0.82 -1.37
N ARG A 8 -9.00 -0.77 -1.59
CA ARG A 8 -9.83 0.38 -1.23
C ARG A 8 -9.77 0.69 0.26
N ASN A 9 -9.84 -0.33 1.11
CA ASN A 9 -9.78 -0.15 2.57
C ASN A 9 -8.46 0.51 2.99
N VAL A 10 -7.32 0.01 2.48
CA VAL A 10 -6.01 0.58 2.83
C VAL A 10 -5.80 1.97 2.23
N ILE A 11 -6.24 2.20 0.98
CA ILE A 11 -6.16 3.52 0.35
C ILE A 11 -6.95 4.56 1.14
N ASN A 12 -8.19 4.25 1.55
CA ASN A 12 -8.99 5.16 2.36
C ASN A 12 -8.25 5.53 3.66
N ARG A 13 -7.67 4.55 4.36
CA ARG A 13 -6.89 4.80 5.57
C ARG A 13 -5.68 5.70 5.33
N LEU A 14 -4.99 5.53 4.20
CA LEU A 14 -3.86 6.40 3.83
C LEU A 14 -4.32 7.84 3.60
N LEU A 15 -5.47 8.02 2.94
CA LEU A 15 -6.07 9.33 2.68
C LEU A 15 -6.61 10.00 3.95
N ASP A 16 -7.11 9.23 4.91
CA ASP A 16 -7.61 9.71 6.21
C ASP A 16 -6.50 10.15 7.19
N GLY A 17 -5.22 10.09 6.78
CA GLY A 17 -4.08 10.48 7.62
C GLY A 17 -3.51 9.31 8.43
N PHE A 18 -3.05 8.27 7.72
CA PHE A 18 -2.42 7.10 8.35
C PHE A 18 -1.14 7.45 9.11
N GLU A 19 -1.06 7.06 10.39
CA GLU A 19 0.14 7.27 11.20
C GLU A 19 1.26 6.25 10.91
N GLY A 20 2.43 6.80 10.57
CA GLY A 20 3.66 6.07 10.30
C GLY A 20 3.74 5.48 8.90
N LYS A 21 4.73 4.62 8.68
CA LYS A 21 5.01 4.04 7.36
C LYS A 21 4.08 2.87 7.02
N MET A 22 3.53 2.88 5.82
CA MET A 22 2.82 1.71 5.27
C MET A 22 3.83 0.74 4.66
N THR A 23 3.92 -0.46 5.21
CA THR A 23 4.80 -1.54 4.72
C THR A 23 3.96 -2.74 4.27
N SER A 24 4.54 -3.67 3.52
CA SER A 24 3.82 -4.90 3.11
C SER A 24 3.34 -5.74 4.29
N SER A 25 4.11 -5.79 5.38
CA SER A 25 3.68 -6.48 6.61
C SER A 25 2.50 -5.77 7.27
N LYS A 26 2.50 -4.43 7.32
CA LYS A 26 1.40 -3.65 7.90
C LYS A 26 0.13 -3.80 7.05
N TRP A 27 0.28 -3.82 5.73
CA TRP A 27 -0.79 -4.14 4.78
C TRP A 27 -1.40 -5.51 5.07
N ALA A 28 -0.59 -6.57 5.11
CA ALA A 28 -1.04 -7.94 5.37
C ALA A 28 -1.86 -8.06 6.66
N THR A 29 -1.43 -7.40 7.73
CA THR A 29 -2.15 -7.36 9.01
C THR A 29 -3.49 -6.63 8.88
N LEU A 30 -3.54 -5.46 8.22
CA LEU A 30 -4.76 -4.68 8.06
C LEU A 30 -5.80 -5.40 7.21
N THR A 31 -5.36 -6.12 6.18
CA THR A 31 -6.24 -6.80 5.22
C THR A 31 -6.47 -8.27 5.55
N LYS A 32 -5.89 -8.77 6.64
CA LYS A 32 -5.93 -10.19 7.06
C LYS A 32 -5.54 -11.15 5.92
N SER A 33 -4.49 -10.80 5.18
CA SER A 33 -4.02 -11.55 4.02
C SER A 33 -2.58 -12.02 4.19
N SER A 34 -2.14 -12.96 3.34
CA SER A 34 -0.73 -13.37 3.34
C SER A 34 0.20 -12.23 2.91
N PRO A 35 1.49 -12.26 3.28
CA PRO A 35 2.50 -11.34 2.76
C PRO A 35 2.53 -11.30 1.23
N ASP A 36 2.39 -12.45 0.57
CA ASP A 36 2.36 -12.55 -0.90
C ASP A 36 1.15 -11.83 -1.49
N THR A 37 -0.02 -11.99 -0.86
CA THR A 37 -1.25 -11.31 -1.29
C THR A 37 -1.12 -9.80 -1.11
N ALA A 38 -0.56 -9.35 0.01
CA ALA A 38 -0.30 -7.94 0.26
C ALA A 38 0.68 -7.34 -0.76
N LEU A 39 1.77 -8.05 -1.07
CA LEU A 39 2.72 -7.61 -2.10
C LEU A 39 2.08 -7.54 -3.49
N ARG A 40 1.20 -8.47 -3.84
CA ARG A 40 0.44 -8.41 -5.11
C ARG A 40 -0.50 -7.21 -5.14
N ASP A 41 -1.25 -6.98 -4.07
CA ASP A 41 -2.14 -5.82 -3.96
C ASP A 41 -1.34 -4.50 -4.10
N ILE A 42 -0.18 -4.38 -3.44
CA ILE A 42 0.70 -3.21 -3.51
C ILE A 42 1.29 -3.03 -4.92
N ASN A 43 1.83 -4.08 -5.51
CA ASN A 43 2.44 -4.00 -6.85
C ASN A 43 1.42 -3.65 -7.92
N ASP A 44 0.18 -4.15 -7.80
CA ASP A 44 -0.92 -3.76 -8.70
C ASP A 44 -1.24 -2.26 -8.56
N LEU A 45 -1.23 -1.70 -7.34
CA LEU A 45 -1.45 -0.27 -7.12
C LEU A 45 -0.28 0.61 -7.59
N ILE A 46 0.96 0.11 -7.50
CA ILE A 46 2.13 0.78 -8.09
C ILE A 46 2.01 0.77 -9.61
N GLY A 47 1.65 -0.36 -10.22
CA GLY A 47 1.42 -0.46 -11.66
C GLY A 47 0.30 0.45 -12.17
N LYS A 48 -0.66 0.79 -11.29
CA LYS A 48 -1.73 1.76 -11.55
C LYS A 48 -1.34 3.22 -11.26
N GLY A 49 -0.13 3.47 -10.75
CA GLY A 49 0.32 4.80 -10.34
C GLY A 49 -0.36 5.33 -9.07
N THR A 50 -1.14 4.52 -8.35
CA THR A 50 -1.85 4.92 -7.12
C THR A 50 -0.92 4.96 -5.91
N LEU A 51 0.05 4.05 -5.87
CA LEU A 51 1.08 4.02 -4.83
C LEU A 51 2.46 4.23 -5.45
N VAL A 52 3.33 4.85 -4.66
CA VAL A 52 4.77 4.94 -4.93
C VAL A 52 5.55 4.25 -3.82
N ARG A 53 6.70 3.68 -4.18
CA ARG A 53 7.67 3.20 -3.19
C ARG A 53 8.46 4.39 -2.67
N GLU A 54 8.45 4.58 -1.36
CA GLU A 54 9.21 5.62 -0.69
C GLU A 54 10.73 5.34 -0.72
N PRO A 55 11.57 6.38 -0.72
CA PRO A 55 13.02 6.22 -0.60
C PRO A 55 13.39 5.55 0.73
N GLY A 56 13.98 4.36 0.64
CA GLY A 56 14.37 3.54 1.79
C GLY A 56 14.52 2.07 1.40
N GLY A 57 15.76 1.61 1.25
CA GLY A 57 16.06 0.21 0.90
C GLY A 57 15.96 -0.75 2.10
N GLY A 58 15.72 -2.03 1.82
CA GLY A 58 15.79 -3.12 2.81
C GLY A 58 14.48 -3.38 3.57
N ARG A 59 14.60 -3.85 4.82
CA ARG A 59 13.47 -4.23 5.70
C ARG A 59 12.50 -3.08 6.04
N SER A 60 12.85 -1.85 5.66
CA SER A 60 12.09 -0.63 5.91
C SER A 60 11.39 -0.07 4.66
N THR A 61 11.22 -0.89 3.61
CA THR A 61 10.50 -0.46 2.39
C THR A 61 9.08 -0.04 2.76
N SER A 62 8.72 1.19 2.42
CA SER A 62 7.38 1.75 2.64
C SER A 62 6.75 2.28 1.36
N TYR A 63 5.43 2.44 1.41
CA TYR A 63 4.61 2.85 0.28
C TYR A 63 3.75 4.04 0.69
N ALA A 64 3.54 4.98 -0.22
CA ALA A 64 2.70 6.16 -0.01
C ALA A 64 1.74 6.36 -1.19
N ILE A 65 0.67 7.12 -0.97
CA ILE A 65 -0.19 7.57 -2.06
C ILE A 65 0.66 8.48 -2.96
N THR A 66 0.61 8.24 -4.27
CA THR A 66 1.21 9.16 -5.23
C THR A 66 0.51 10.51 -5.12
N SER A 67 1.23 11.56 -4.72
CA SER A 67 0.72 12.92 -4.89
C SER A 67 0.60 13.21 -6.39
N ILE A 68 -0.57 13.65 -6.80
CA ILE A 68 -0.75 14.31 -8.09
C ILE A 68 -0.51 15.79 -7.79
N ASP A 69 0.61 16.33 -8.25
CA ASP A 69 0.80 17.78 -8.42
C ASP A 69 -0.10 18.31 -9.54
#